data_AF-A0A318VUN7-F1
#
_entry.id   AF-A0A318VUN7-F1
#
_cell.length_a   1.000
_cell.length_b   1.000
_cell.length_c   1.000
_cell.angle_alpha   90.00
_cell.angle_beta   90.00
_cell.angle_gamma   90.00
#
_symmetry.space_group_name_H-M   'P 1'
#
loop_
_entity.id
_entity.type
_entity.pdbx_description
1 polymer ?
#
loop_
_entity_poly.entity_id
_entity_poly.type
_entity_poly.pdbx_seq_one_letter_code
_entity_poly.pdbx_strand_id
1 'polypeptide(L)' 'MRHYRQLTQEERYQISALRGLGRSQGAIARTLGRSPGMISQELKRMHQ' A
#
# COMPACT_ATOMS: atom_id res chain seq x y z
N MET A 1 -15.63 11.46 8.79
CA MET A 1 -14.59 11.56 7.73
C MET A 1 -13.36 10.80 8.21
N ARG A 2 -13.06 9.65 7.62
CA ARG A 2 -11.95 8.80 8.09
C ARG A 2 -10.66 9.44 7.57
N HIS A 3 -9.89 10.06 8.47
CA HIS A 3 -8.56 10.65 8.21
C HIS A 3 -7.55 9.54 7.87
N TYR A 4 -7.81 8.79 6.81
CA TYR A 4 -6.79 7.95 6.21
C TYR A 4 -5.78 8.89 5.60
N ARG A 5 -4.70 9.10 6.32
CA ARG A 5 -3.50 9.76 5.83
C ARG A 5 -3.16 9.12 4.49
N GLN A 6 -3.37 9.86 3.40
CA GLN A 6 -3.12 9.38 2.06
C GLN A 6 -1.69 8.88 2.00
N LEU A 7 -1.47 7.75 1.31
CA LEU A 7 -0.12 7.26 1.09
C LEU A 7 0.66 8.33 0.33
N THR A 8 1.90 8.56 0.74
CA THR A 8 2.79 9.46 0.01
C THR A 8 3.14 8.83 -1.35
N GLN A 9 3.71 9.62 -2.25
CA GLN A 9 4.17 9.11 -3.54
C GLN A 9 5.28 8.05 -3.35
N GLU A 10 6.15 8.22 -2.35
CA GLU A 10 7.18 7.25 -2.01
C GLU A 10 6.58 5.93 -1.51
N GLU A 11 5.58 5.99 -0.62
CA GLU A 11 4.89 4.79 -0.13
C GLU A 11 4.21 4.05 -1.29
N ARG A 12 3.58 4.75 -2.23
CA ARG A 12 3.04 4.16 -3.47
C ARG A 12 4.12 3.45 -4.28
N TYR A 13 5.27 4.08 -4.45
CA TYR A 13 6.38 3.50 -5.21
C TYR A 13 6.91 2.22 -4.53
N GLN A 14 7.06 2.25 -3.21
CA GLN A 14 7.45 1.08 -2.41
C GLN A 14 6.41 -0.05 -2.49
N ILE A 15 5.11 0.27 -2.47
CA ILE A 15 4.04 -0.71 -2.64
C ILE A 15 4.16 -1.40 -4.01
N SER A 16 4.31 -0.63 -5.10
CA SER A 16 4.49 -1.19 -6.45
C SER A 16 5.72 -2.08 -6.56
N ALA A 17 6.86 -1.63 -6.05
CA ALA A 17 8.10 -2.40 -6.07
C ALA A 17 7.94 -3.72 -5.30
N LEU A 18 7.40 -3.67 -4.07
CA LEU A 18 7.20 -4.87 -3.25
C LEU A 18 6.16 -5.82 -3.86
N ARG A 19 5.13 -5.28 -4.54
CA ARG A 19 4.11 -6.08 -5.24
C ARG A 19 4.70 -6.79 -6.47
N GLY A 20 5.58 -6.11 -7.21
CA GLY A 20 6.35 -6.69 -8.33
C GLY A 20 7.29 -7.80 -7.88
N LEU A 21 7.82 -7.72 -6.65
CA LEU A 21 8.58 -8.78 -6.00
C LEU A 21 7.69 -9.93 -5.44
N GLY A 22 6.38 -9.93 -5.72
CA GLY A 22 5.46 -10.98 -5.30
C GLY A 22 5.06 -10.93 -3.81
N ARG A 23 5.38 -9.86 -3.07
CA ARG A 23 5.02 -9.77 -1.65
C ARG A 23 3.52 -9.63 -1.45
N SER A 24 2.99 -10.30 -0.42
CA SER A 24 1.59 -10.18 -0.03
C SER A 24 1.30 -8.80 0.56
N GLN A 25 0.04 -8.36 0.48
CA GLN A 25 -0.40 -7.05 1.00
C GLN A 25 -0.12 -6.92 2.50
N GLY A 26 -0.28 -8.01 3.27
CA GLY A 26 0.05 -8.03 4.69
C GLY A 26 1.54 -7.88 4.98
N ALA A 27 2.41 -8.45 4.14
CA ALA A 27 3.86 -8.24 4.25
C ALA A 27 4.22 -6.78 3.95
N ILE A 28 3.65 -6.20 2.88
CA ILE A 28 3.85 -4.80 2.50
C ILE A 28 3.39 -3.86 3.62
N ALA A 29 2.22 -4.13 4.20
CA ALA A 29 1.68 -3.36 5.32
C ALA A 29 2.63 -3.35 6.53
N ARG A 30 3.20 -4.50 6.89
CA ARG A 30 4.20 -4.60 7.96
C ARG A 30 5.48 -3.84 7.63
N THR A 31 6.00 -3.97 6.40
CA THR A 31 7.19 -3.25 5.94
C THR A 31 7.01 -1.73 6.03
N LEU A 32 5.82 -1.23 5.69
CA LEU A 32 5.53 0.21 5.67
C LEU A 32 4.97 0.75 6.98
N GLY A 33 4.76 -0.10 7.99
CA GLY A 33 4.09 0.29 9.23
C GLY A 33 2.65 0.78 9.02
N ARG A 34 1.97 0.29 7.97
CA ARG A 34 0.62 0.68 7.58
C ARG A 34 -0.39 -0.43 7.84
N SER A 35 -1.66 -0.06 7.83
CA SER A 35 -2.73 -1.06 7.92
C SER A 35 -2.89 -1.81 6.58
N PRO A 36 -3.16 -3.12 6.58
CA PRO A 36 -3.44 -3.88 5.37
C PRO A 36 -4.60 -3.29 4.54
N GLY A 37 -5.59 -2.71 5.19
CA GLY A 37 -6.72 -2.04 4.53
C GLY A 37 -6.30 -0.83 3.70
N MET A 38 -5.33 -0.04 4.15
CA MET A 38 -4.77 1.07 3.36
C MET A 38 -4.05 0.56 2.10
N ILE A 39 -3.24 -0.49 2.24
CA ILE A 39 -2.53 -1.10 1.10
C ILE A 39 -3.53 -1.68 0.09
N SER A 40 -4.58 -2.35 0.56
CA SER A 40 -5.63 -2.89 -0.30
C SER A 40 -6.38 -1.78 -1.05
N GLN A 41 -6.72 -0.68 -0.37
CA GLN A 41 -7.40 0.43 -1.00
C GLN A 41 -6.53 1.10 -2.07
N GLU A 42 -5.22 1.23 -1.81
CA GLU A 42 -4.29 1.82 -2.76
C GLU A 42 -4.08 0.92 -3.97
N LEU A 43 -3.87 -0.37 -3.77
CA LEU A 43 -3.75 -1.32 -4.87
C LEU A 43 -5.01 -1.34 -5.76
N LYS A 44 -6.19 -1.18 -5.16
CA LYS A 44 -7.44 -1.03 -5.92
C LYS A 44 -7.46 0.26 -6.76
N ARG A 45 -6.90 1.36 -6.25
CA ARG A 45 -6.81 2.64 -6.99
C ARG A 45 -5.78 2.59 -8.11
N MET A 46 -4.66 1.88 -7.94
CA MET A 46 -3.60 1.76 -8.95
C MET A 46 -3.96 0.84 -10.12
N HIS A 47 -5.01 0.02 -9.97
CA HIS A 47 -5.50 -0.89 -11.01
C HIS A 47 -6.75 -0.36 -11.75
N GLN A 48 -7.25 0.83 -11.37
CA GLN A 48 -8.24 1.59 -12.13
C GLN A 48 -7.52 2.56 -13.07
#